data_AF-A0A430BZB6-F1
#
_entry.id   AF-A0A430BZB6-F1
#
_cell.length_a   1.000
_cell.length_b   1.000
_cell.length_c   1.000
_cell.angle_alpha   90.00
_cell.angle_beta   90.00
_cell.angle_gamma   90.00
#
_symmetry.space_group_name_H-M   'P 1'
#
loop_
_entity.id
_entity.type
_entity.pdbx_description
1 polymer ?
#
loop_
_entity_poly.entity_id
_entity_poly.type
_entity_poly.pdbx_seq_one_letter_code
_entity_poly.pdbx_strand_id
1 'polypeptide(L)'
;MSQPENPSAFPACNEAILNGTMGMTLRDWFASQAIGAVIRQCAGDAAFGYPEGIESMEQLFAGKAFSLADAMLAERAKGGAA
;
A
#
# COMPACT_ATOMS: atom_id res chain seq x y z
N MET A 1 9.25 -16.00 -2.96
CA MET A 1 9.49 -14.99 -1.90
C MET A 1 8.26 -14.99 -1.02
N SER A 2 8.40 -15.14 0.30
CA SER A 2 7.30 -14.99 1.25
C SER A 2 6.73 -13.58 1.13
N GLN A 3 5.41 -13.44 1.16
CA GLN A 3 4.79 -12.10 1.16
C GLN A 3 5.24 -11.34 2.42
N PRO A 4 5.50 -10.02 2.33
CA PRO A 4 5.80 -9.21 3.50
C PRO A 4 4.66 -9.31 4.53
N GLU A 5 5.00 -9.34 5.81
CA GLU A 5 3.99 -9.29 6.87
C GLU A 5 3.15 -8.01 6.73
N ASN A 6 1.82 -8.15 6.71
CA ASN A 6 0.88 -7.02 6.62
C ASN A 6 0.01 -6.94 7.89
N PRO A 7 0.56 -6.45 9.01
CA PRO A 7 -0.16 -6.35 10.28
C PRO A 7 -1.23 -5.26 10.25
N SER A 8 -2.02 -5.14 11.32
CA SER A 8 -2.90 -3.98 11.54
C SER A 8 -2.09 -2.67 11.58
N ALA A 9 -2.63 -1.61 10.98
CA ALA A 9 -2.00 -0.28 11.00
C ALA A 9 -2.00 0.35 12.41
N PHE A 10 -3.00 0.01 13.22
CA PHE A 10 -3.20 0.57 14.55
C PHE A 10 -3.22 -0.53 15.61
N PRO A 11 -2.88 -0.21 16.88
CA PRO A 11 -3.02 -1.14 17.98
C PRO A 11 -4.44 -1.68 18.07
N ALA A 12 -4.58 -2.97 18.36
CA ALA A 12 -5.87 -3.59 18.52
C ALA A 12 -5.83 -4.65 19.62
N CYS A 13 -6.99 -4.94 20.21
CA CYS A 13 -7.10 -5.98 21.22
C CYS A 13 -6.96 -7.38 20.60
N ASN A 14 -6.51 -8.35 21.40
CA ASN A 14 -6.28 -9.73 20.97
C ASN A 14 -7.53 -10.36 20.35
N GLU A 15 -8.71 -10.06 20.88
CA GLU A 15 -9.98 -10.60 20.38
C GLU A 15 -10.21 -10.21 18.92
N ALA A 16 -9.92 -8.96 18.57
CA ALA A 16 -10.09 -8.51 17.20
C ALA A 16 -9.02 -9.12 16.26
N ILE A 17 -7.84 -9.49 16.80
CA ILE A 17 -6.77 -10.14 16.02
C ILE A 17 -7.20 -11.57 15.69
N LEU A 18 -7.70 -12.29 16.69
CA LEU A 18 -8.14 -13.69 16.56
C LEU A 18 -9.38 -13.82 15.68
N ASN A 19 -10.31 -12.87 15.78
CA ASN A 19 -11.55 -12.91 15.00
C ASN A 19 -11.39 -12.37 13.58
N GLY A 20 -10.19 -11.90 13.20
CA GLY A 20 -9.95 -11.31 11.88
C GLY A 20 -10.75 -10.02 11.64
N THR A 21 -11.21 -9.36 12.71
CA THR A 21 -12.01 -8.13 12.63
C THR A 21 -11.14 -6.87 12.72
N MET A 22 -9.84 -7.00 12.43
CA MET A 22 -8.98 -5.85 12.22
C MET A 22 -9.55 -4.97 11.10
N GLY A 23 -9.51 -3.66 11.32
CA GLY A 23 -9.87 -2.69 10.30
C GLY A 23 -8.75 -2.53 9.27
N MET A 24 -8.12 -1.36 9.27
CA MET A 24 -7.13 -0.97 8.28
C MET A 24 -5.79 -1.73 8.45
N THR A 25 -5.29 -2.34 7.39
CA THR A 25 -3.95 -2.96 7.41
C THR A 25 -2.85 -1.90 7.28
N LEU A 26 -1.62 -2.25 7.70
CA LEU A 26 -0.47 -1.35 7.60
C LEU A 26 -0.17 -0.98 6.13
N ARG A 27 -0.39 -1.92 5.20
CA ARG A 27 -0.34 -1.66 3.75
C ARG A 27 -1.33 -0.58 3.32
N ASP A 28 -2.58 -0.70 3.76
CA ASP A 28 -3.65 0.25 3.39
C ASP A 28 -3.36 1.63 3.97
N TRP A 29 -2.80 1.69 5.19
CA TRP A 29 -2.38 2.93 5.80
C TRP A 29 -1.25 3.59 5.01
N PHE A 30 -0.17 2.87 4.67
CA PHE A 30 0.91 3.42 3.85
C PHE A 30 0.42 3.91 2.48
N ALA A 31 -0.44 3.14 1.82
CA ALA A 31 -1.02 3.53 0.53
C ALA A 31 -1.83 4.83 0.65
N SER A 32 -2.62 4.97 1.72
CA SER A 32 -3.40 6.18 2.01
C SER A 32 -2.52 7.40 2.26
N GLN A 33 -1.37 7.23 2.90
CA GLN A 33 -0.40 8.31 3.09
C GLN A 33 0.27 8.73 1.77
N ALA A 34 0.47 7.80 0.85
CA ALA A 34 1.16 8.05 -0.43
C ALA A 34 0.24 8.63 -1.53
N ILE A 35 -1.05 8.30 -1.53
CA ILE A 35 -1.94 8.54 -2.67
C ILE A 35 -1.99 10.01 -3.12
N GLY A 36 -1.99 10.95 -2.18
CA GLY A 36 -2.03 12.39 -2.52
C GLY A 36 -0.77 12.87 -3.25
N ALA A 37 0.40 12.33 -2.92
CA ALA A 37 1.64 12.64 -3.62
C ALA A 37 1.69 11.96 -4.99
N VAL A 38 1.23 10.71 -5.09
CA VAL A 38 1.14 9.97 -6.35
C VAL A 38 0.24 10.69 -7.35
N ILE A 39 -0.95 11.13 -6.93
CA ILE A 39 -1.88 11.89 -7.80
C ILE A 39 -1.18 13.13 -8.36
N ARG A 40 -0.51 13.93 -7.52
CA ARG A 40 0.18 15.14 -7.98
C ARG A 40 1.34 14.86 -8.93
N GLN A 41 2.12 13.83 -8.64
CA GLN A 41 3.31 13.50 -9.44
C GLN A 41 2.94 12.86 -10.78
N CYS A 42 1.88 12.05 -10.81
CA CYS A 42 1.50 11.24 -11.97
C CYS A 42 0.31 11.79 -12.76
N ALA A 43 -0.28 12.94 -12.37
CA ALA A 43 -1.38 13.55 -13.13
C ALA A 43 -1.03 13.85 -14.60
N GLY A 44 0.24 14.11 -14.90
CA GLY A 44 0.73 14.34 -16.26
C GLY A 44 0.96 13.05 -17.07
N ASP A 45 0.97 11.88 -16.43
CA ASP A 45 1.30 10.61 -17.08
C ASP A 45 0.22 10.21 -18.10
N ALA A 46 -1.01 10.71 -17.97
CA ALA A 46 -2.10 10.47 -18.92
C ALA A 46 -1.78 10.88 -20.36
N ALA A 47 -0.86 11.84 -20.56
CA ALA A 47 -0.43 12.27 -21.89
C ALA A 47 0.43 11.21 -22.62
N PHE A 48 0.99 10.23 -21.90
CA PHE A 48 1.89 9.21 -22.43
C PHE A 48 1.21 7.83 -22.60
N GLY A 49 -0.09 7.74 -22.30
CA GLY A 49 -0.83 6.48 -22.28
C GLY A 49 -0.61 5.68 -20.99
N TYR A 50 -1.33 4.56 -20.87
CA TYR A 50 -1.27 3.70 -19.69
C TYR A 50 -0.36 2.49 -19.92
N PRO A 51 0.34 2.00 -18.88
CA PRO A 51 1.00 0.70 -18.92
C PRO A 51 0.02 -0.45 -19.22
N GLU A 52 0.54 -1.57 -19.70
CA GLU A 52 -0.28 -2.77 -19.98
C GLU A 52 -1.08 -3.22 -18.74
N GLY A 53 -2.37 -3.50 -18.93
CA GLY A 53 -3.28 -3.93 -17.86
C GLY A 53 -3.84 -2.81 -16.98
N ILE A 54 -3.52 -1.54 -17.27
CA ILE A 54 -4.11 -0.37 -16.61
C ILE A 54 -5.17 0.27 -17.51
N GLU A 55 -6.40 0.35 -17.02
CA GLU A 55 -7.56 0.82 -17.78
C GLU A 55 -7.94 2.27 -17.45
N SER A 56 -7.48 2.80 -16.31
CA SER A 56 -7.79 4.16 -15.87
C SER A 56 -6.66 4.85 -15.10
N MET A 57 -6.75 6.17 -15.00
CA MET A 57 -5.80 6.98 -14.25
C MET A 57 -5.91 6.70 -12.74
N GLU A 58 -7.10 6.41 -12.24
CA GLU A 58 -7.35 6.01 -10.86
C GLU A 58 -6.67 4.68 -10.53
N GLN A 59 -6.75 3.71 -11.45
CA GLN A 59 -6.06 2.42 -11.29
C GLN A 59 -4.54 2.61 -11.29
N LEU A 60 -4.01 3.50 -12.13
CA LEU A 60 -2.59 3.87 -12.13
C LEU A 60 -2.16 4.44 -10.77
N PHE A 61 -2.92 5.38 -10.22
CA PHE A 61 -2.60 6.02 -8.94
C PHE A 61 -2.68 5.04 -7.77
N ALA A 62 -3.75 4.25 -7.70
CA ALA A 62 -3.89 3.22 -6.68
C ALA A 62 -2.74 2.20 -6.77
N GLY A 63 -2.42 1.71 -7.97
CA GLY A 63 -1.34 0.76 -8.19
C GLY A 63 0.03 1.29 -7.74
N LYS A 64 0.35 2.55 -8.08
CA LYS A 64 1.59 3.19 -7.62
C LYS A 64 1.62 3.40 -6.10
N ALA A 65 0.51 3.81 -5.49
CA ALA A 65 0.42 3.98 -4.04
C ALA A 65 0.61 2.65 -3.29
N PHE A 66 -0.02 1.57 -3.75
CA PHE A 66 0.19 0.24 -3.18
C PHE A 66 1.60 -0.29 -3.44
N SER A 67 2.20 0.00 -4.59
CA SER A 67 3.60 -0.38 -4.86
C SER A 67 4.57 0.30 -3.88
N LEU A 68 4.32 1.57 -3.54
CA LEU A 68 5.08 2.27 -2.49
C LEU A 68 4.85 1.65 -1.11
N ALA A 69 3.60 1.30 -0.78
CA ALA A 69 3.28 0.63 0.48
C ALA A 69 3.99 -0.73 0.62
N ASP A 70 4.01 -1.52 -0.45
CA ASP A 70 4.69 -2.82 -0.49
C ASP A 70 6.21 -2.65 -0.30
N ALA A 71 6.81 -1.61 -0.89
CA ALA A 71 8.21 -1.27 -0.66
C ALA A 71 8.48 -0.87 0.81
N MET A 72 7.59 -0.10 1.45
CA MET A 72 7.73 0.26 2.87
C MET A 72 7.64 -0.97 3.78
N LEU A 73 6.73 -1.91 3.51
CA LEU A 73 6.65 -3.17 4.25
C LEU A 73 7.92 -4.01 4.06
N ALA A 74 8.45 -4.08 2.84
CA ALA A 74 9.69 -4.78 2.57
C ALA A 74 10.88 -4.17 3.31
N GLU A 75 11.01 -2.84 3.36
CA GLU A 75 12.05 -2.18 4.15
C GLU A 75 11.89 -2.45 5.66
N ARG A 76 10.65 -2.41 6.17
CA ARG A 76 10.36 -2.72 7.57
C ARG A 76 10.76 -4.15 7.94
N ALA A 77 10.49 -5.12 7.06
CA ALA A 77 10.84 -6.52 7.29
C ALA A 77 12.35 -6.73 7.46
N LYS A 78 13.20 -5.91 6.83
CA LYS A 78 14.66 -5.94 7.03
C LYS A 78 15.05 -5.52 8.46
N GLY A 79 14.32 -4.55 9.04
CA GLY A 79 14.57 -4.03 10.37
C GLY A 79 13.94 -4.86 11.51
N GLY A 80 13.02 -5.78 11.20
CA GLY A 80 12.38 -6.69 12.17
C GLY A 80 13.14 -8.00 12.41
N ALA A 81 14.28 -8.20 11.74
CA ALA A 81 15.13 -9.40 11.87
C ALA A 81 16.30 -9.20 12.87
N ALA A 82 16.05 -8.50 13.98
CA ALA A 82 16.98 -8.31 15.09
C ALA A 82 16.38 -8.83 16.40
#